data_AF-A0A934UW22-F1
#
_entry.id   AF-A0A934UW22-F1
#
_cell.length_a   1.000
_cell.length_b   1.000
_cell.length_c   1.000
_cell.angle_alpha   90.00
_cell.angle_beta   90.00
_cell.angle_gamma   90.00
#
_symmetry.space_group_name_H-M   'P 1'
#
loop_
_entity.id
_entity.type
_entity.pdbx_description
1 polymer ?
#
loop_
_entity_poly.entity_id
_entity_poly.type
_entity_poly.pdbx_seq_one_letter_code
_entity_poly.pdbx_strand_id
1 'polypeptide(L)' 'MTEPSDATSRGRRVSRRAQRPAAEGVDPRPSEHRLTARAAEDRPEGWGEKPAPGGSDRGNDDRLKRDRPPHWG' A
#
# COMPACT_ATOMS: atom_id res chain seq x y z
N MET A 1 46.49 19.26 -13.44
CA MET A 1 45.37 20.14 -13.82
C MET A 1 44.11 19.31 -13.58
N THR A 2 43.51 19.46 -12.40
CA THR A 2 42.41 18.59 -11.94
C THR A 2 41.14 19.43 -11.94
N GLU A 3 40.24 19.15 -12.88
CA GLU A 3 38.91 19.75 -12.96
C GLU A 3 38.03 19.21 -11.81
N PRO A 4 37.37 20.04 -10.99
CA PRO A 4 36.34 19.55 -10.08
C PRO A 4 35.04 19.27 -10.84
N SER A 5 34.57 18.03 -10.79
CA SER A 5 33.32 17.59 -11.39
C SER A 5 32.11 18.29 -10.76
N ASP A 6 31.36 19.04 -11.57
CA ASP A 6 30.09 19.66 -11.22
C ASP A 6 29.00 18.58 -11.09
N ALA A 7 28.82 18.08 -9.86
CA ALA A 7 27.84 17.07 -9.54
C ALA A 7 26.88 17.53 -8.43
N THR A 8 26.38 18.78 -8.44
CA THR A 8 25.41 19.20 -7.40
C THR A 8 24.29 20.16 -7.82
N SER A 9 23.66 19.97 -8.99
CA SER A 9 22.45 20.73 -9.31
C SER A 9 21.30 19.88 -9.88
N ARG A 10 21.07 18.68 -9.33
CA ARG A 10 19.76 18.04 -9.51
C ARG A 10 18.72 18.76 -8.65
N GLY A 11 18.18 19.86 -9.19
CA GLY A 11 17.15 20.67 -8.56
C GLY A 11 16.04 19.80 -7.96
N ARG A 12 15.65 20.10 -6.73
CA ARG A 12 14.63 19.36 -5.99
C ARG A 12 13.34 19.38 -6.79
N ARG A 13 12.92 18.21 -7.30
CA ARG A 13 11.65 18.06 -8.02
C ARG A 13 10.51 18.41 -7.07
N VAL A 14 9.85 19.54 -7.31
CA VAL A 14 8.68 19.97 -6.54
C VAL A 14 7.42 19.45 -7.23
N SER A 15 6.46 18.98 -6.44
CA SER A 15 5.15 18.57 -6.96
C SER A 15 4.41 19.77 -7.56
N ARG A 16 3.84 19.61 -8.75
CA ARG A 16 2.94 20.61 -9.39
C ARG A 16 1.48 20.47 -8.91
N ARG A 17 1.18 19.51 -8.04
CA ARG A 17 -0.19 19.28 -7.56
C ARG A 17 -0.57 20.35 -6.55
N ALA A 18 -1.79 20.87 -6.66
CA ALA A 18 -2.38 21.71 -5.62
C ALA A 18 -2.36 20.93 -4.29
N GLN A 19 -1.83 21.55 -3.25
CA GLN A 19 -1.83 21.02 -1.88
C GLN A 19 -2.84 21.82 -1.06
N ARG A 20 -3.69 21.13 -0.30
CA ARG A 20 -4.54 21.77 0.70
C ARG A 20 -3.87 21.64 2.06
N PRO A 21 -3.98 22.66 2.93
CA PRO A 21 -3.53 22.50 4.31
C PRO A 21 -4.29 21.36 4.98
N ALA A 22 -3.61 20.63 5.85
CA ALA A 22 -4.26 19.62 6.68
C ALA A 22 -5.30 20.30 7.60
N ALA A 23 -6.34 19.55 7.97
CA ALA A 23 -7.30 20.02 8.95
C ALA A 23 -6.64 20.15 10.34
N GLU A 24 -7.25 20.94 11.22
CA GLU A 24 -6.78 21.08 12.61
C GLU A 24 -6.82 19.73 13.34
N GLY A 25 -5.77 19.45 14.13
CA GLY A 25 -5.63 18.19 14.87
C GLY A 25 -5.11 17.00 14.04
N VAL A 26 -4.87 17.17 12.73
CA VAL A 26 -4.25 16.13 11.91
C VAL A 26 -2.77 16.03 12.23
N ASP A 27 -2.32 14.81 12.51
CA ASP A 27 -0.90 14.50 12.69
C ASP A 27 -0.11 14.85 11.42
N PRO A 28 0.92 15.73 11.50
CA PRO A 28 1.74 16.10 10.35
C PRO A 28 2.66 14.96 9.88
N ARG A 29 2.86 13.91 10.68
CA ARG A 29 3.81 12.82 10.42
C ARG A 29 3.20 11.44 10.69
N PRO A 30 2.08 11.09 10.01
CA PRO A 30 1.37 9.84 10.27
C PRO A 30 2.22 8.58 10.06
N SER A 31 3.26 8.67 9.23
CA SER A 31 4.19 7.57 8.96
C SER A 31 5.21 7.29 10.07
N GLU A 32 5.41 8.21 11.03
CA GLU A 32 6.38 8.03 12.11
C GLU A 32 5.84 7.13 13.24
N HIS A 33 4.53 6.87 13.26
CA HIS A 33 3.88 6.05 14.27
C HIS A 33 3.74 4.60 13.80
N ARG A 34 4.32 3.66 14.56
CA ARG A 34 4.16 2.23 14.29
C ARG A 34 2.75 1.77 14.63
N LEU A 35 2.06 1.18 13.66
CA LEU A 35 0.76 0.51 13.84
C LEU A 35 0.96 -0.83 14.56
N THR A 36 1.20 -0.77 15.86
CA THR A 36 1.42 -1.95 16.71
C THR A 36 0.11 -2.58 17.22
N ALA A 37 -0.99 -1.84 17.14
CA ALA A 37 -2.31 -2.27 17.59
C ALA A 37 -3.33 -2.19 16.45
N ARG A 38 -4.30 -3.11 16.47
CA ARG A 38 -5.45 -3.09 15.57
C ARG A 38 -6.38 -1.95 15.97
N ALA A 39 -6.95 -1.25 14.99
CA ALA A 39 -7.93 -0.21 15.27
C ALA A 39 -9.19 -0.82 15.92
N ALA A 40 -9.81 -0.10 16.86
CA ALA A 40 -10.99 -0.60 17.58
C ALA A 40 -12.21 -0.86 16.66
N GLU A 41 -12.24 -0.18 15.52
CA GLU A 41 -13.23 -0.32 14.45
C GLU A 41 -12.93 -1.45 13.47
N ASP A 42 -11.72 -2.01 13.48
CA ASP A 42 -11.34 -3.13 12.61
C ASP A 42 -11.88 -4.45 13.18
N ARG A 43 -13.19 -4.57 13.02
CA ARG A 43 -14.05 -5.64 13.49
C ARG A 43 -14.40 -6.57 12.32
N PRO A 44 -14.14 -7.88 12.43
CA PRO A 44 -14.41 -8.82 11.34
C PRO A 44 -15.89 -8.83 10.93
N GLU A 45 -16.80 -8.44 11.83
CA GLU A 45 -18.25 -8.41 11.60
C GLU A 45 -18.65 -7.49 10.44
N GLY A 46 -17.86 -6.46 10.12
CA GLY A 46 -18.11 -5.56 8.98
C GLY A 46 -17.74 -6.14 7.61
N TRP A 47 -16.96 -7.22 7.58
CA TRP A 47 -16.39 -7.82 6.36
C TRP A 47 -17.08 -9.13 5.96
N GLY A 48 -17.99 -9.64 6.80
CA GLY A 48 -18.59 -10.97 6.66
C GLY A 48 -17.80 -12.06 7.39
N GLU A 49 -18.35 -13.28 7.42
CA GLU A 49 -17.65 -14.43 8.05
C GLU A 49 -16.32 -14.68 7.35
N LYS A 50 -15.24 -14.74 8.16
CA LYS A 50 -13.96 -15.22 7.69
C LYS A 50 -14.12 -16.70 7.32
N PRO A 51 -13.84 -17.12 6.07
CA PRO A 51 -13.87 -18.54 5.73
C PRO A 51 -12.92 -19.29 6.66
N ALA A 52 -13.36 -20.45 7.15
CA ALA A 52 -12.58 -21.27 8.07
C ALA A 52 -11.15 -21.46 7.52
N PRO A 53 -10.10 -21.47 8.38
CA PRO A 53 -8.74 -21.75 7.92
C PRO A 53 -8.70 -23.17 7.33
N GLY A 54 -8.67 -23.26 5.99
CA GLY A 54 -8.84 -24.50 5.22
C GLY A 54 -10.03 -24.50 4.26
N GLY A 55 -10.89 -23.49 4.32
CA GLY A 55 -11.99 -23.20 3.41
C GLY A 55 -11.57 -22.34 2.22
N SER A 56 -10.35 -22.52 1.69
CA SER A 56 -10.25 -22.34 0.25
C SER A 56 -11.11 -23.46 -0.31
N ASP A 57 -12.20 -23.08 -0.96
CA ASP A 57 -12.98 -24.01 -1.75
C ASP A 57 -11.98 -24.62 -2.75
N ARG A 58 -11.39 -25.79 -2.42
CA ARG A 58 -10.34 -26.41 -3.25
C ARG A 58 -10.84 -26.53 -4.70
N GLY A 59 -12.16 -26.64 -4.87
CA GLY A 59 -12.82 -26.57 -6.17
C GLY A 59 -12.60 -25.25 -6.92
N ASN A 60 -12.62 -24.10 -6.26
CA ASN A 60 -12.34 -22.81 -6.90
C ASN A 60 -10.86 -22.67 -7.30
N ASP A 61 -9.93 -23.04 -6.42
CA ASP A 61 -8.50 -23.00 -6.75
C ASP A 61 -8.17 -23.92 -7.93
N ASP A 62 -8.79 -25.10 -7.98
CA ASP A 62 -8.61 -26.05 -9.09
C ASP A 62 -9.29 -25.58 -10.39
N ARG A 63 -10.43 -24.87 -10.31
CA ARG A 63 -11.04 -24.21 -11.47
C ARG A 63 -10.16 -23.08 -12.00
N LEU A 64 -9.62 -22.25 -11.13
CA LEU A 64 -8.78 -21.11 -11.53
C LEU A 64 -7.46 -21.57 -12.18
N LYS A 65 -6.89 -22.69 -11.73
CA LYS A 65 -5.73 -23.32 -12.39
C LYS A 65 -6.06 -23.84 -13.79
N ARG A 66 -7.25 -24.43 -13.98
CA ARG A 66 -7.73 -24.93 -15.28
C ARG A 66 -8.01 -23.79 -16.25
N ASP A 67 -8.61 -22.71 -15.77
CA ASP A 67 -9.08 -21.60 -16.58
C ASP A 67 -8.02 -20.49 -16.75
N ARG A 68 -6.76 -20.73 -16.33
CA ARG A 68 -5.69 -19.73 -16.41
C ARG A 68 -5.37 -19.38 -17.87
N PRO A 69 -5.53 -18.11 -18.29
CA PRO A 69 -5.18 -17.66 -19.63
C PRO A 69 -3.68 -17.81 -19.95
N PRO A 70 -3.32 -17.99 -21.23
CA PRO A 70 -1.93 -18.27 -21.62
C PRO A 70 -0.95 -17.11 -21.36
N HIS A 71 -1.43 -15.87 -21.23
CA HIS A 71 -0.60 -14.69 -20.97
C HIS A 71 -0.37 -14.42 -19.48
N TRP A 72 -0.86 -15.29 -18.58
CA TRP A 72 -0.67 -15.13 -17.13
C TRP A 72 0.61 -15.80 -16.61
N GLY A 73 1.49 -16.30 -17.48
CA GLY A 73 2.75 -16.98 -17.15
C GLY A 73 3.98 -16.13 -17.39
#